data_AF-A0A9P1CAA5-F1
#
_entry.id   AF-A0A9P1CAA5-F1
#
_cell.length_a   1.000
_cell.length_b   1.000
_cell.length_c   1.000
_cell.angle_alpha   90.00
_cell.angle_beta   90.00
_cell.angle_gamma   90.00
#
_symmetry.space_group_name_H-M   'P 1'
#
loop_
_entity.id
_entity.type
_entity.pdbx_description
1 polymer ?
#
loop_
_entity_poly.entity_id
_entity_poly.type
_entity_poly.pdbx_seq_one_letter_code
_entity_poly.pdbx_strand_id
1 'polypeptide(L)'
;MLTPLERGKDLEQKVIKLRGECGNLQCQMQTLEFGHGLAKELGKYEKEFESLYHKLRRLTAGDIQEEDQYLPLVRDFLRLSKEYDAPKQAAQSMAKGIKSKRPSTGGGPAKRAKK
;
A
#
# COMPACT_ATOMS: atom_id res chain seq x y z
N MET A 1 9.39 -1.80 28.24
CA MET A 1 9.51 -2.80 27.16
C MET A 1 8.09 -3.07 26.65
N LEU A 2 7.83 -2.98 25.35
CA LEU A 2 6.52 -3.31 24.78
C LEU A 2 6.24 -4.79 24.97
N THR A 3 5.03 -5.13 25.44
CA THR A 3 4.60 -6.52 25.58
C THR A 3 4.43 -7.19 24.21
N PRO A 4 4.52 -8.53 24.12
CA PRO A 4 4.27 -9.26 22.86
C PRO A 4 2.91 -8.92 22.25
N LEU A 5 1.89 -8.73 23.08
CA LEU A 5 0.55 -8.29 22.68
C LEU A 5 0.55 -6.90 22.04
N GLU A 6 1.25 -5.92 22.63
CA GLU A 6 1.36 -4.57 22.08
C GLU A 6 2.12 -4.56 20.76
N ARG A 7 3.19 -5.37 20.64
CA ARG A 7 3.92 -5.55 19.37
C ARG A 7 3.04 -6.18 18.30
N GLY A 8 2.24 -7.18 18.66
CA GLY A 8 1.26 -7.80 17.77
C GLY A 8 0.21 -6.81 17.27
N LYS A 9 -0.32 -5.95 18.16
CA LYS A 9 -1.27 -4.88 17.81
C LYS A 9 -0.65 -3.79 16.93
N ASP A 10 0.60 -3.40 17.20
CA ASP A 10 1.33 -2.45 16.34
C ASP A 10 1.58 -3.03 14.94
N LEU A 11 1.93 -4.31 14.86
CA LEU A 11 2.10 -4.99 13.58
C LEU A 11 0.76 -5.08 12.84
N GLU A 12 -0.32 -5.44 13.51
CA GLU A 12 -1.68 -5.47 12.96
C GLU A 12 -2.06 -4.10 12.36
N GLN A 13 -1.80 -3.01 13.08
CA GLN A 13 -1.99 -1.62 12.62
C GLN A 13 -1.14 -1.29 11.39
N LYS A 14 0.09 -1.81 11.30
CA LYS A 14 0.95 -1.62 10.12
C LYS A 14 0.44 -2.40 8.91
N VAL A 15 0.03 -3.65 9.11
CA VAL A 15 -0.52 -4.50 8.03
C VAL A 15 -1.79 -3.88 7.45
N ILE A 16 -2.71 -3.39 8.28
CA ILE A 16 -3.96 -2.80 7.78
C ILE A 16 -3.73 -1.49 7.01
N LYS A 17 -2.75 -0.68 7.43
CA LYS A 17 -2.34 0.52 6.69
C LYS A 17 -1.76 0.17 5.32
N LEU A 18 -0.84 -0.79 5.26
CA LEU A 18 -0.23 -1.26 4.00
C LEU A 18 -1.27 -1.88 3.06
N ARG A 19 -2.22 -2.67 3.59
CA ARG A 19 -3.36 -3.18 2.82
C ARG A 19 -4.18 -2.05 2.22
N GLY A 20 -4.50 -1.02 3.02
CA GLY A 20 -5.24 0.15 2.54
C GLY A 20 -4.50 0.94 1.46
N GLU A 21 -3.18 1.14 1.62
CA GLU A 21 -2.32 1.74 0.58
C GLU A 21 -2.32 0.89 -0.69
N CYS A 22 -2.22 -0.44 -0.57
CA CYS A 22 -2.21 -1.37 -1.68
C CYS A 22 -3.52 -1.34 -2.47
N GLY A 23 -4.67 -1.43 -1.78
CA GLY A 23 -5.99 -1.34 -2.42
C GLY A 23 -6.21 0.00 -3.11
N ASN A 24 -5.75 1.11 -2.52
CA ASN A 24 -5.83 2.42 -3.17
C ASN A 24 -4.96 2.50 -4.43
N LEU A 25 -3.71 2.01 -4.37
CA LEU A 25 -2.83 1.96 -5.53
C LEU A 25 -3.38 1.04 -6.62
N GLN A 26 -3.92 -0.12 -6.25
CA GLN A 26 -4.56 -1.04 -7.18
C GLN A 26 -5.74 -0.37 -7.89
N CYS A 27 -6.64 0.28 -7.16
CA CYS A 27 -7.75 1.02 -7.76
C CYS A 27 -7.24 2.09 -8.73
N GLN A 28 -6.20 2.85 -8.36
CA GLN A 28 -5.59 3.84 -9.25
C GLN A 28 -4.99 3.19 -10.51
N MET A 29 -4.28 2.06 -10.37
CA MET A 29 -3.68 1.36 -11.50
C MET A 29 -4.74 0.70 -12.40
N GLN A 30 -5.89 0.28 -11.87
CA GLN A 30 -7.02 -0.21 -12.69
C GLN A 30 -7.62 0.87 -13.57
N THR A 31 -7.54 2.15 -13.17
CA THR A 31 -8.03 3.24 -14.02
C THR A 31 -7.12 3.55 -15.21
N LEU A 32 -5.96 2.89 -15.32
CA LEU A 32 -4.96 3.14 -16.35
C LEU A 32 -4.91 1.99 -17.35
N GLU A 33 -4.96 2.31 -18.64
CA GLU A 33 -4.89 1.33 -19.74
C GLU A 33 -3.65 0.41 -19.65
N PHE A 34 -2.50 0.96 -19.24
CA PHE A 34 -1.25 0.20 -19.07
C PHE A 34 -1.01 -0.27 -17.62
N GLY A 35 -1.90 0.07 -16.68
CA GLY A 35 -1.75 -0.24 -15.26
C GLY A 35 -2.35 -1.58 -14.84
N HIS A 36 -3.11 -2.26 -15.71
CA HIS A 36 -3.79 -3.52 -15.39
C HIS A 36 -2.86 -4.64 -14.91
N GLY A 37 -1.66 -4.76 -15.51
CA GLY A 37 -0.67 -5.75 -15.08
C GLY A 37 -0.20 -5.52 -13.64
N LEU A 38 0.13 -4.26 -13.33
CA LEU A 38 0.55 -3.83 -12.00
C LEU A 38 -0.60 -3.90 -10.99
N ALA A 39 -1.82 -3.55 -11.39
CA ALA A 39 -3.01 -3.70 -10.54
C ALA A 39 -3.28 -5.16 -10.15
N LYS A 40 -3.09 -6.10 -11.08
CA LYS A 40 -3.23 -7.54 -10.80
C LYS A 40 -2.16 -8.02 -9.83
N GLU A 41 -0.95 -7.49 -9.94
CA GLU A 41 0.15 -7.80 -9.03
C GLU A 41 -0.08 -7.23 -7.63
N LEU A 42 -0.48 -5.96 -7.53
CA LEU A 42 -0.89 -5.31 -6.28
C LEU A 42 -2.03 -6.10 -5.58
N GLY A 43 -3.01 -6.59 -6.35
CA GLY A 43 -4.11 -7.39 -5.79
C GLY A 43 -3.71 -8.76 -5.25
N LYS A 44 -2.57 -9.32 -5.67
CA LYS A 44 -1.99 -10.51 -5.00
C LYS A 44 -1.45 -10.13 -3.63
N TYR A 45 -0.70 -9.02 -3.55
CA TYR A 45 -0.15 -8.54 -2.28
C TYR A 45 -1.25 -8.08 -1.31
N GLU A 46 -2.33 -7.46 -1.81
CA GLU A 46 -3.49 -7.11 -0.98
C GLU A 46 -4.06 -8.35 -0.25
N LYS A 47 -4.25 -9.46 -0.97
CA LYS A 47 -4.73 -10.72 -0.39
C LYS A 47 -3.74 -11.34 0.60
N GLU A 48 -2.45 -11.27 0.31
CA GLU A 48 -1.41 -11.75 1.23
C GLU A 48 -1.35 -10.92 2.52
N PHE A 49 -1.44 -9.58 2.42
CA PHE A 49 -1.55 -8.70 3.58
C PHE A 49 -2.85 -8.96 4.37
N GLU A 50 -3.96 -9.23 3.70
CA GLU A 50 -5.22 -9.59 4.34
C GLU A 50 -5.12 -10.93 5.10
N SER A 51 -4.51 -11.95 4.48
CA SER A 51 -4.23 -13.23 5.12
C SER A 51 -3.36 -13.07 6.36
N LEU A 52 -2.30 -12.25 6.25
CA LEU A 52 -1.41 -11.94 7.37
C LEU A 52 -2.13 -11.18 8.50
N TYR A 53 -2.98 -10.20 8.15
CA TYR A 53 -3.81 -9.48 9.10
C TYR A 53 -4.75 -10.42 9.86
N HIS A 54 -5.41 -11.35 9.16
CA HIS A 54 -6.29 -12.33 9.82
C HIS A 54 -5.53 -13.25 10.77
N LYS A 55 -4.31 -13.69 10.41
CA LYS A 55 -3.46 -14.48 11.30
C LYS A 55 -3.05 -13.69 12.53
N LEU A 56 -2.61 -12.44 12.36
CA LEU A 56 -2.26 -11.53 13.45
C LEU A 56 -3.46 -11.27 14.37
N ARG A 57 -4.63 -10.97 13.81
CA ARG A 57 -5.85 -10.68 14.56
C ARG A 57 -6.31 -11.88 15.40
N ARG A 58 -6.18 -13.11 14.89
CA ARG A 58 -6.48 -14.32 15.67
C ARG A 58 -5.51 -14.48 16.84
N LEU A 59 -4.24 -14.19 16.61
CA LEU A 59 -3.21 -14.24 17.65
C LEU A 59 -3.40 -13.16 18.71
N THR A 60 -3.60 -11.90 18.31
CA THR A 60 -3.85 -10.78 19.23
C THR A 60 -5.15 -10.95 20.02
N ALA A 61 -6.20 -11.52 19.40
CA ALA A 61 -7.45 -11.87 20.09
C ALA A 61 -7.32 -13.08 21.03
N GLY A 62 -6.35 -13.96 20.80
CA GLY A 62 -6.07 -15.13 21.63
C GLY A 62 -5.15 -14.84 22.82
N ASP A 63 -4.81 -13.57 23.06
CA ASP A 63 -3.87 -13.11 24.11
C ASP A 63 -2.48 -13.76 23.96
N ILE A 64 -1.63 -13.19 23.09
CA ILE A 64 -0.26 -13.66 22.84
C ILE A 64 0.52 -13.70 24.16
N GLN A 65 0.92 -14.91 24.57
CA GLN A 65 1.74 -15.10 25.77
C GLN A 65 3.23 -15.21 25.45
N GLU A 66 3.59 -15.70 24.26
CA GLU A 66 4.98 -15.96 23.88
C GLU A 66 5.40 -15.20 22.62
N GLU A 67 6.64 -14.69 22.61
CA GLU A 67 7.18 -13.99 21.44
C GLU A 67 7.27 -14.91 20.19
N ASP A 68 7.53 -16.19 20.40
CA ASP A 68 7.66 -17.18 19.31
C ASP A 68 6.38 -17.33 18.48
N GLN A 69 5.22 -16.99 19.05
CA GLN A 69 3.94 -17.11 18.37
C GLN A 69 3.72 -16.01 17.31
N TYR A 70 4.31 -14.81 17.48
CA TYR A 70 4.16 -13.70 16.53
C TYR A 70 5.41 -13.47 15.66
N LEU A 71 6.60 -13.93 16.08
CA LEU A 71 7.84 -13.89 15.29
C LEU A 71 7.73 -14.41 13.84
N PRO A 72 7.09 -15.57 13.55
CA PRO A 72 6.93 -16.02 12.18
C PRO A 72 6.08 -15.06 11.35
N LEU A 73 5.05 -14.44 11.95
CA LEU A 73 4.22 -13.43 11.28
C LEU A 73 4.98 -12.13 11.03
N VAL A 74 5.89 -11.74 11.92
CA VAL A 74 6.81 -10.61 11.69
C VAL A 74 7.73 -10.92 10.51
N ARG A 75 8.27 -12.14 10.42
CA ARG A 75 9.12 -12.55 9.29
C ARG A 75 8.35 -12.55 7.98
N ASP A 76 7.14 -13.11 7.96
CA ASP A 76 6.27 -13.04 6.78
C ASP A 76 5.96 -11.59 6.41
N PHE A 77 5.63 -10.73 7.38
CA PHE A 77 5.40 -9.30 7.17
C PHE A 77 6.60 -8.60 6.51
N LEU A 78 7.81 -8.83 7.03
CA LEU A 78 9.03 -8.21 6.51
C LEU A 78 9.35 -8.71 5.10
N ARG A 79 9.14 -10.01 4.84
CA ARG A 79 9.30 -10.58 3.50
C ARG A 79 8.31 -9.93 2.52
N LEU A 80 7.01 -9.94 2.89
CA LEU A 80 5.94 -9.34 2.10
C LEU A 80 6.16 -7.85 1.85
N SER A 81 6.56 -7.09 2.86
CA SER A 81 6.84 -5.65 2.72
C SER A 81 7.99 -5.39 1.76
N LYS A 82 9.03 -6.22 1.79
CA LYS A 82 10.19 -6.10 0.89
C LYS A 82 9.81 -6.45 -0.55
N GLU A 83 9.03 -7.50 -0.75
CA GLU A 83 8.53 -7.89 -2.07
C GLU A 83 7.53 -6.87 -2.63
N TYR A 84 6.70 -6.28 -1.76
CA TYR A 84 5.73 -5.25 -2.12
C TYR A 84 6.36 -3.89 -2.44
N ASP A 85 7.57 -3.60 -1.96
CA ASP A 85 8.21 -2.29 -2.14
C ASP A 85 8.41 -1.92 -3.62
N ALA A 86 8.85 -2.88 -4.45
CA ALA A 86 9.04 -2.68 -5.89
C ALA A 86 7.73 -2.34 -6.63
N PRO A 87 6.64 -3.14 -6.54
CA PRO A 87 5.38 -2.80 -7.18
C PRO A 87 4.73 -1.55 -6.56
N LYS A 88 4.92 -1.28 -5.26
CA LYS A 88 4.50 -0.04 -4.62
C LYS A 88 5.18 1.17 -5.28
N GLN A 89 6.51 1.16 -5.42
CA GLN A 89 7.25 2.26 -6.05
C GLN A 89 6.87 2.45 -7.51
N ALA A 90 6.69 1.35 -8.27
CA ALA A 90 6.22 1.41 -9.65
C ALA A 90 4.84 2.07 -9.75
N ALA A 91 3.90 1.65 -8.89
CA ALA A 91 2.53 2.16 -8.89
C ALA A 91 2.48 3.63 -8.47
N GLN A 92 3.26 4.01 -7.47
CA GLN A 92 3.40 5.41 -7.04
C GLN A 92 4.03 6.29 -8.13
N SER A 93 5.02 5.79 -8.87
CA SER A 93 5.64 6.51 -9.97
C SER A 93 4.66 6.75 -11.12
N MET A 94 3.87 5.73 -11.46
CA MET A 94 2.79 5.84 -12.45
C MET A 94 1.70 6.82 -11.99
N ALA A 95 1.24 6.72 -10.74
CA ALA A 95 0.28 7.63 -10.12
C ALA A 95 0.74 9.11 -10.16
N LYS A 96 2.03 9.36 -9.90
CA LYS A 96 2.64 10.71 -9.98
C LYS A 96 2.74 11.21 -11.43
N GLY A 97 3.07 10.33 -12.37
CA GLY A 97 3.12 10.66 -13.80
C GLY A 97 1.79 11.21 -14.33
N ILE A 98 0.67 10.73 -13.78
CA ILE A 98 -0.68 11.21 -14.13
C ILE A 98 -0.96 12.59 -13.52
N LYS A 99 -0.59 12.82 -12.25
CA LYS A 99 -0.73 14.15 -11.63
C LYS A 99 0.12 15.22 -12.33
N SER A 100 1.25 14.82 -12.91
CA SER A 100 2.14 15.74 -13.65
C SER A 100 1.66 16.04 -15.08
N LYS A 101 0.84 15.16 -15.68
CA LYS A 101 0.11 15.45 -16.93
C LYS A 101 -1.25 16.11 -16.65
N ARG A 102 -1.28 17.19 -15.87
CA ARG A 102 -2.27 18.23 -16.16
C ARG A 102 -1.77 18.92 -17.43
N PRO A 103 -2.57 19.05 -18.51
CA PRO A 103 -2.24 20.04 -19.51
C PRO A 103 -2.16 21.37 -18.76
N SER A 104 -1.02 22.04 -18.83
CA SER A 104 -0.95 23.45 -18.51
C SER A 104 -1.93 24.13 -19.47
N THR A 105 -3.18 24.32 -19.04
CA THR A 105 -4.07 25.35 -19.58
C THR A 105 -3.48 26.68 -19.12
N GLY A 106 -2.28 26.98 -19.64
CA GLY A 106 -1.62 28.26 -19.49
C GLY A 106 -2.41 29.24 -20.34
N GLY A 107 -3.27 30.00 -19.67
CA GLY A 107 -3.75 31.26 -20.20
C GLY A 107 -2.54 32.11 -20.60
N GLY A 108 -2.32 32.23 -21.91
CA GLY A 108 -1.45 33.25 -22.47
C GLY A 108 -2.09 34.63 -22.33
N PRO A 109 -1.31 35.69 -22.09
CA PRO A 109 -1.82 36.98 -21.61
C PRO A 109 -2.63 37.70 -22.69
N ALA A 110 -3.67 38.40 -22.22
CA ALA A 110 -4.48 39.33 -23.00
C ALA A 110 -3.60 40.35 -23.72
N LYS A 111 -3.47 40.25 -25.05
CA LYS A 111 -3.01 41.36 -25.89
C LYS A 111 -4.22 42.09 -26.46
N ARG A 112 -4.57 43.16 -25.75
CA ARG A 112 -5.39 44.28 -26.21
C ARG A 112 -4.75 44.88 -27.48
N ALA A 113 -5.36 44.66 -28.64
CA ALA A 113 -5.02 45.38 -29.87
C ALA A 113 -6.07 46.48 -30.09
N LYS A 114 -5.73 47.71 -29.69
CA LYS A 114 -6.31 48.92 -30.26
C LYS A 114 -5.60 49.19 -31.59
N LYS A 115 -6.31 49.13 -32.71
CA LYS A 115 -6.35 50.20 -33.72
C LYS A 115 -7.41 49.89 -34.76
#